data_AF-A0A7C6HZT9-F1
#
_entry.id   AF-A0A7C6HZT9-F1
#
_cell.length_a   1.000
_cell.length_b   1.000
_cell.length_c   1.000
_cell.angle_alpha   90.00
_cell.angle_beta   90.00
_cell.angle_gamma   90.00
#
_symmetry.space_group_name_H-M   'P 1'
#
loop_
_entity.id
_entity.type
_entity.pdbx_description
1 polymer ?
#
loop_
_entity_poly.entity_id
_entity_poly.type
_entity_poly.pdbx_seq_one_letter_code
_entity_poly.pdbx_strand_id
1 'polypeptide(L)'
;MAQNQGPLIPIIRFSEMYHILIECYIRKGNLEEAVTMLNALRLSRGAKTKITNDIEAVELMDRLVNDIIRETLTEGQTFFMYKRLNRNIFNGETDIEMKPEDWIVPIPYSETNF
;
A
#
# COMPACT_ATOMS: atom_id res chain seq x y z
N MET A 1 28.50 1.54 13.15
CA MET A 1 27.91 2.18 11.96
C MET A 1 28.34 1.33 10.76
N ALA A 2 27.40 0.66 10.07
CA ALA A 2 27.76 -0.22 8.96
C ALA A 2 28.21 0.64 7.77
N GLN A 3 29.49 0.52 7.40
CA GLN A 3 30.17 1.42 6.47
C GLN A 3 30.10 0.99 4.99
N ASN A 4 29.31 -0.02 4.63
CA ASN A 4 29.10 -0.38 3.22
C ASN A 4 27.94 -1.36 3.05
N GLN A 5 26.71 -0.86 3.19
CA GLN A 5 25.58 -1.49 2.53
C GLN A 5 25.47 -0.78 1.18
N GLY A 6 25.62 -1.49 0.05
CA GLY A 6 25.20 -0.97 -1.25
C GLY A 6 23.71 -0.57 -1.23
N PRO A 7 23.10 -0.12 -2.33
CA PRO A 7 21.66 0.14 -2.34
C PRO A 7 20.89 -1.12 -1.92
N LEU A 8 20.46 -1.16 -0.66
CA LEU A 8 19.64 -2.23 -0.12
C LEU A 8 18.25 -2.05 -0.67
N ILE A 9 17.72 -3.11 -1.30
CA ILE A 9 16.30 -3.20 -1.62
C ILE A 9 15.64 -3.87 -0.41
N PRO A 10 14.90 -3.12 0.44
CA PRO A 10 14.22 -3.71 1.58
C PRO A 10 13.13 -4.65 1.07
N ILE A 11 13.18 -5.92 1.49
CA ILE A 11 12.12 -6.90 1.17
C ILE A 11 10.88 -6.66 2.04
N ILE A 12 11.07 -6.20 3.29
CA ILE A 12 10.02 -5.79 4.21
C ILE A 12 10.54 -4.69 5.13
N ARG A 13 9.68 -3.74 5.50
CA ARG A 13 9.98 -2.69 6.48
C ARG A 13 9.00 -2.70 7.66
N PHE A 14 9.43 -2.18 8.81
CA PHE A 14 8.54 -2.02 9.96
C PHE A 14 7.29 -1.21 9.63
N SER A 15 7.45 -0.14 8.84
CA SER A 15 6.32 0.67 8.35
C SER A 15 5.28 -0.16 7.61
N GLU A 16 5.72 -1.02 6.70
CA GLU A 16 4.87 -1.95 5.97
C GLU A 16 4.16 -2.94 6.90
N MET A 17 4.87 -3.48 7.90
CA MET A 17 4.24 -4.35 8.91
C MET A 17 3.10 -3.65 9.65
N TYR A 18 3.30 -2.38 10.02
CA TYR A 18 2.23 -1.58 10.63
C TYR A 18 1.08 -1.33 9.65
N HIS A 19 1.36 -1.03 8.38
CA HIS A 19 0.32 -0.86 7.36
C HIS A 19 -0.52 -2.13 7.16
N ILE A 20 0.12 -3.31 7.13
CA ILE A 20 -0.57 -4.60 7.07
C ILE A 20 -1.46 -4.80 8.30
N LEU A 21 -0.95 -4.51 9.50
CA LEU A 21 -1.71 -4.64 10.74
C LEU A 21 -2.91 -3.68 10.78
N ILE A 22 -2.73 -2.43 10.35
CA ILE A 22 -3.82 -1.45 10.23
C ILE A 22 -4.88 -1.95 9.24
N GLU A 23 -4.48 -2.49 8.07
CA GLU A 23 -5.42 -3.09 7.12
C GLU A 23 -6.21 -4.23 7.77
N CYS A 24 -5.56 -5.10 8.56
CA CYS A 24 -6.24 -6.16 9.28
C CYS A 24 -7.27 -5.62 10.28
N TYR A 25 -6.97 -4.54 11.00
CA TYR A 25 -7.92 -3.91 11.91
C TYR A 25 -9.12 -3.33 11.16
N ILE A 26 -8.91 -2.63 10.05
CA ILE A 26 -9.99 -2.10 9.21
C ILE A 26 -10.90 -3.24 8.74
N ARG A 27 -10.33 -4.32 8.21
CA ARG A 27 -11.10 -5.47 7.71
C ARG A 27 -11.86 -6.23 8.79
N LYS A 28 -11.42 -6.14 10.05
CA LYS A 28 -12.11 -6.72 11.21
C LYS A 28 -13.15 -5.79 11.84
N GLY A 29 -13.27 -4.54 11.37
CA GLY A 29 -14.16 -3.53 11.95
C GLY A 29 -13.60 -2.84 13.20
N ASN A 30 -12.32 -3.06 13.53
CA ASN A 30 -11.64 -2.44 14.67
C ASN A 30 -11.10 -1.05 14.26
N LEU A 31 -12.03 -0.13 13.97
CA LEU A 31 -11.69 1.17 13.37
C LEU A 31 -10.93 2.09 14.33
N GLU A 32 -11.22 2.03 15.63
CA GLU A 32 -10.55 2.87 16.63
C GLU A 32 -9.05 2.57 16.73
N GLU A 33 -8.68 1.29 16.77
CA GLU A 33 -7.28 0.86 16.75
C GLU A 33 -6.59 1.22 15.43
N ALA A 34 -7.27 1.01 14.31
CA ALA A 34 -6.75 1.37 12.99
C ALA A 34 -6.48 2.88 12.86
N VAL A 35 -7.43 3.72 13.29
CA VAL A 35 -7.29 5.19 13.29
C VAL A 35 -6.15 5.62 14.21
N THR A 36 -6.07 5.05 15.41
CA THR A 36 -5.02 5.36 16.38
C THR A 36 -3.64 5.09 15.80
N MET A 37 -3.44 3.90 15.23
CA MET A 37 -2.16 3.49 14.67
C MET A 37 -1.80 4.26 13.40
N LEU A 38 -2.75 4.47 12.49
CA LEU A 38 -2.51 5.23 11.26
C LEU A 38 -2.20 6.71 11.58
N ASN A 39 -2.88 7.31 12.55
CA ASN A 39 -2.53 8.65 13.02
C ASN A 39 -1.13 8.68 13.62
N ALA A 40 -0.75 7.72 14.47
CA ALA A 40 0.59 7.67 15.04
C ALA A 40 1.68 7.66 13.94
N LEU A 41 1.52 6.80 12.93
CA LEU A 41 2.42 6.74 11.77
C LEU A 41 2.44 8.07 10.99
N ARG A 42 1.28 8.60 10.61
CA ARG A 42 1.19 9.80 9.77
C ARG A 42 1.73 11.04 10.48
N LEU A 43 1.41 11.21 11.77
CA LEU A 43 1.88 12.33 12.58
C LEU A 43 3.40 12.28 12.79
N SER A 44 3.97 11.09 13.00
CA SER A 44 5.44 10.92 13.09
C SER A 44 6.18 11.36 11.83
N ARG A 45 5.48 11.39 10.69
CA ARG A 45 5.99 11.81 9.38
C ARG A 45 5.52 13.21 8.96
N GLY A 46 5.00 14.00 9.90
CA GLY A 46 4.68 15.41 9.67
C GLY A 46 3.29 15.69 9.10
N ALA A 47 2.38 14.71 9.08
CA ALA A 47 0.98 15.01 8.81
C ALA A 47 0.44 16.00 9.85
N LYS A 48 -0.27 17.05 9.39
CA LYS A 48 -0.79 18.11 10.27
C LYS A 48 -2.20 17.84 10.77
N THR A 49 -2.94 16.99 10.06
CA THR A 49 -4.35 16.71 10.32
C THR A 49 -4.53 15.27 10.76
N LYS A 50 -5.19 15.09 11.90
CA LYS A 50 -5.60 13.77 12.39
C LYS A 50 -6.83 13.27 11.65
N ILE A 51 -6.86 11.97 11.41
CA ILE A 51 -8.08 11.24 11.06
C ILE A 51 -8.94 11.13 12.32
N THR A 52 -10.23 11.40 12.20
CA THR A 52 -11.19 11.32 13.30
C THR A 52 -11.79 9.91 13.39
N ASN A 53 -12.35 9.55 14.55
CA ASN A 53 -12.85 8.19 14.80
C ASN A 53 -14.20 7.89 14.14
N ASP A 54 -14.88 8.90 13.60
CA ASP A 54 -16.14 8.80 12.84
C ASP A 54 -15.93 8.45 11.35
N ILE A 55 -14.68 8.23 10.92
CA ILE A 55 -14.36 7.86 9.55
C ILE A 55 -14.94 6.48 9.19
N GLU A 56 -15.52 6.38 8.00
CA GLU A 56 -16.01 5.11 7.45
C GLU A 56 -14.85 4.18 7.08
N ALA A 57 -15.07 2.87 7.20
CA ALA A 57 -14.04 1.86 6.93
C ALA A 57 -13.46 1.97 5.50
N VAL A 58 -14.30 2.31 4.53
CA VAL A 58 -13.89 2.51 3.13
C VAL A 58 -12.97 3.71 2.97
N GLU A 59 -13.32 4.85 3.60
CA GLU A 59 -12.49 6.06 3.53
C GLU A 59 -11.17 5.83 4.28
N LEU A 60 -11.20 5.16 5.43
CA LEU A 60 -10.00 4.83 6.18
C LEU A 60 -9.05 3.92 5.37
N MET A 61 -9.62 2.96 4.62
CA MET A 61 -8.84 2.13 3.71
C MET A 61 -8.19 2.95 2.59
N ASP A 62 -8.89 3.94 2.03
CA ASP A 62 -8.33 4.86 1.04
C ASP A 62 -7.20 5.72 1.62
N ARG A 63 -7.34 6.20 2.86
CA ARG A 63 -6.26 6.92 3.57
C ARG A 63 -5.04 6.02 3.79
N LEU A 64 -5.25 4.76 4.15
CA LEU A 64 -4.18 3.77 4.33
C LEU A 64 -3.45 3.50 3.01
N VAL A 65 -4.19 3.23 1.93
CA VAL A 65 -3.60 2.98 0.60
C VAL A 65 -2.73 4.15 0.15
N ASN A 66 -3.20 5.38 0.33
CA ASN A 66 -2.41 6.58 0.00
C ASN A 66 -1.13 6.69 0.85
N ASP A 67 -1.17 6.33 2.13
CA ASP A 67 0.02 6.33 2.98
C ASP A 67 1.02 5.22 2.58
N ILE A 68 0.54 4.03 2.19
CA ILE A 68 1.38 2.95 1.67
C ILE A 68 2.09 3.38 0.38
N ILE A 69 1.36 3.94 -0.60
CA ILE A 69 1.94 4.40 -1.87
C ILE A 69 3.06 5.41 -1.63
N ARG A 70 2.81 6.39 -0.75
CA ARG A 70 3.79 7.42 -0.39
C ARG A 70 5.03 6.82 0.28
N GLU A 71 4.82 5.81 1.12
CA GLU A 71 5.90 5.19 1.90
C GLU A 71 6.75 4.22 1.07
N THR A 72 6.14 3.49 0.12
CA THR A 72 6.81 2.46 -0.70
C THR A 72 7.09 2.93 -2.12
N LEU A 73 7.10 4.25 -2.35
CA LEU A 73 7.38 4.82 -3.67
C LEU A 73 8.75 4.34 -4.13
N THR A 74 8.85 3.88 -5.38
CA THR A 74 10.07 3.29 -5.99
C THR A 74 10.53 1.94 -5.42
N GLU A 75 9.79 1.33 -4.48
CA GLU A 75 10.14 0.01 -3.89
C GLU A 75 9.43 -1.18 -4.57
N GLY A 76 8.63 -0.95 -5.62
CA GLY A 76 7.94 -2.01 -6.38
C GLY A 76 6.69 -2.59 -5.72
N GLN A 77 6.39 -2.25 -4.46
CA GLN A 77 5.24 -2.78 -3.72
C GLN A 77 3.88 -2.29 -4.23
N THR A 78 3.82 -1.07 -4.80
CA THR A 78 2.57 -0.42 -5.23
C THR A 78 1.78 -1.25 -6.25
N PHE A 79 2.47 -1.88 -7.21
CA PHE A 79 1.84 -2.76 -8.21
C PHE A 79 1.11 -3.94 -7.53
N PHE A 80 1.80 -4.66 -6.64
CA PHE A 80 1.24 -5.81 -5.94
C PHE A 80 0.14 -5.42 -4.95
N MET A 81 0.23 -4.25 -4.34
CA MET A 81 -0.84 -3.70 -3.50
C MET A 81 -2.12 -3.48 -4.32
N TYR A 82 -2.04 -2.80 -5.47
CA TYR A 82 -3.23 -2.59 -6.32
C TYR A 82 -3.83 -3.91 -6.82
N LYS A 83 -2.98 -4.86 -7.24
CA LYS A 83 -3.41 -6.22 -7.62
C LYS A 83 -4.16 -6.92 -6.50
N ARG A 84 -3.58 -7.01 -5.31
CA ARG A 84 -4.17 -7.72 -4.15
C ARG A 84 -5.47 -7.09 -3.68
N LEU A 85 -5.59 -5.76 -3.78
CA LEU A 85 -6.78 -5.02 -3.39
C LEU A 85 -7.83 -4.95 -4.50
N ASN A 86 -7.55 -5.50 -5.69
CA ASN A 86 -8.39 -5.41 -6.89
C ASN A 86 -8.81 -3.96 -7.18
N ARG A 87 -7.83 -3.05 -7.23
CA ARG A 87 -8.04 -1.61 -7.41
C ARG A 87 -7.57 -1.15 -8.79
N ASN A 88 -8.30 -0.20 -9.36
CA ASN A 88 -7.87 0.55 -10.53
C ASN A 88 -6.63 1.41 -10.22
N ILE A 89 -5.88 1.75 -11.26
CA ILE A 89 -4.67 2.59 -11.14
C ILE A 89 -5.02 4.01 -11.60
N PHE A 90 -4.96 4.97 -10.69
CA PHE A 90 -5.10 6.38 -11.04
C PHE A 90 -3.82 6.90 -11.71
N ASN A 91 -3.93 7.42 -12.94
CA ASN A 91 -2.77 7.90 -13.70
C ASN A 91 -2.48 9.40 -13.53
N GLY A 92 -3.23 10.11 -12.69
CA GLY A 92 -3.15 11.57 -12.53
C GLY A 92 -4.29 12.34 -13.19
N GLU A 93 -5.07 11.70 -14.06
CA GLU A 93 -6.23 12.28 -14.74
C GLU A 93 -7.47 11.39 -14.58
N THR A 94 -7.33 10.10 -14.87
CA THR A 94 -8.39 9.11 -14.81
C THR A 94 -7.93 7.81 -14.17
N ASP A 95 -8.90 7.00 -13.77
CA ASP A 95 -8.63 5.62 -13.39
C ASP A 95 -8.44 4.76 -14.65
N ILE A 96 -7.31 4.07 -14.70
CA ILE A 96 -7.12 2.93 -15.60
C ILE A 96 -7.85 1.75 -14.96
N GLU A 97 -8.94 1.32 -15.60
CA GLU A 97 -9.70 0.16 -15.17
C GLU A 97 -8.88 -1.11 -15.39
N MET A 98 -8.66 -1.87 -14.31
CA MET A 98 -7.80 -3.06 -14.33
C MET A 98 -8.64 -4.34 -14.33
N LYS A 99 -8.43 -5.20 -15.32
CA LYS A 99 -9.02 -6.54 -15.41
C LYS A 99 -8.06 -7.60 -14.84
N PRO A 100 -8.54 -8.81 -14.51
CA PRO A 100 -7.68 -9.89 -14.03
C PRO A 100 -6.49 -10.19 -14.95
N GLU A 101 -6.70 -10.11 -16.27
CA GLU A 101 -5.68 -10.36 -17.28
C GLU A 101 -4.56 -9.31 -17.27
N ASP A 102 -4.87 -8.05 -16.94
CA ASP A 102 -3.93 -6.93 -16.91
C ASP A 102 -2.89 -7.06 -15.77
N TRP A 103 -3.16 -7.92 -14.79
CA TRP A 103 -2.26 -8.20 -13.67
C TRP A 103 -1.28 -9.35 -13.93
N ILE A 104 -1.35 -9.98 -15.10
CA ILE A 104 -0.57 -11.17 -15.46
C ILE A 104 0.47 -10.79 -16.50
N VAL A 105 1.74 -11.04 -16.18
CA VAL A 105 2.82 -10.90 -17.16
C VAL A 105 2.68 -12.04 -18.17
N PRO A 106 2.67 -11.76 -19.49
CA PRO A 106 2.55 -12.81 -20.50
C PRO A 106 3.73 -13.77 -20.41
N ILE A 107 3.46 -15.06 -20.61
CA ILE A 107 4.51 -16.08 -20.68
C ILE A 107 5.41 -15.77 -21.88
N PRO A 108 6.75 -15.76 -21.72
CA PRO A 108 7.66 -15.55 -22.83
C PRO A 108 7.45 -16.58 -23.95
N TYR A 109 7.54 -16.14 -25.21
CA TYR A 109 7.33 -17.00 -26.37
C TYR A 109 8.26 -18.23 -26.40
N SER A 110 9.48 -18.10 -25.88
CA SER A 110 10.44 -19.20 -25.74
C SER A 110 9.96 -20.34 -24.85
N GLU A 111 8.99 -20.10 -23.97
CA GLU A 111 8.44 -21.08 -23.02
C GLU A 111 7.12 -21.70 -23.51
N THR A 112 6.52 -21.18 -24.60
CA THR A 112 5.22 -21.65 -25.13
C THR A 112 5.33 -22.38 -26.46
N ASN A 113 6.41 -22.16 -27.21
CA ASN A 113 6.59 -22.71 -28.54
C ASN A 113 7.69 -23.78 -28.55
N PHE A 114 7.29 -25.03 -28.32
CA PHE A 114 8.07 -26.24 -28.53
C PHE A 114 7.38 -27.16 -29.54
#